data_AF-A0A9D1YMJ7-F1
#
_entry.id   AF-A0A9D1YMJ7-F1
#
_cell.length_a   1.000
_cell.length_b   1.000
_cell.length_c   1.000
_cell.angle_alpha   90.00
_cell.angle_beta   90.00
_cell.angle_gamma   90.00
#
_symmetry.space_group_name_H-M   'P 1'
#
loop_
_entity.id
_entity.type
_entity.pdbx_description
1 polymer ?
#
loop_
_entity_poly.entity_id
_entity_poly.type
_entity_poly.pdbx_seq_one_letter_code
_entity_poly.pdbx_strand_id
1 'polypeptide(L)'
;MELYAEMKLIGDGYAGGFSCGLTMCQSRTMEGFEKREETPEAIRYENGDGVVLTVHKRQDGEVLRTWTEVENSSPKEIAMELLSSFALKDIQADRIHRLQSFWSAEGKLRTESITDLHLEKSWSGAGMRVEKFGNAGSMPVRKYFPFLALEDSASGKFLGIQLYCASSWQMEILCRESQELTVTGGIADRDFGHWMKRLAPGDRFVSPEAVIAEGTSLYEVCGRLVHAQHPKISPADEDMGIIFNEFCTTWGNPSFENIKKICDKLEGKGIRYLVIDCGWYGGAKDWSRNIGDWEVNEKSFPGGLKQAADYIRSKGMIPGLWFEMENVADQSRSFQNTDHLVKKDGMPLTVGNRRFWDMEDPWVTDYLEQKVIRTLKEGGFGYVKVDYNETMGMGCDGGDSLGDGLYRKVAASRRFFERIRQEIPDIVIENCSSGGHRLEPSMMELVSQASFSDAHETTAIPIIAANLHAVIRPEQSQIWAVLRADDSEERIFYSMISTFLGRMCLSGDIYDLSDAQWALVEEGMAFYRQAADIIKYGTTVYRSCGTDSYNRPQGEQVLLREWKNRGLALWHRFENSGDIGPALPEGSRILAEYGRADRDFSAKAWIYER
;
A
#
# COMPACT_ATOMS: atom_id res chain seq x y z
N MET A 1 -12.30 -5.57 26.19
CA MET A 1 -11.95 -6.14 24.88
C MET A 1 -11.86 -7.64 24.96
N GLU A 2 -12.72 -8.33 24.20
CA GLU A 2 -12.67 -9.79 23.98
C GLU A 2 -12.56 -10.07 22.48
N LEU A 3 -11.64 -10.96 22.09
CA LEU A 3 -11.49 -11.46 20.71
C LEU A 3 -12.37 -12.69 20.49
N TYR A 4 -13.08 -12.70 19.37
CA TYR A 4 -13.94 -13.81 18.95
C TYR A 4 -13.96 -13.89 17.41
N ALA A 5 -14.94 -14.60 16.82
CA ALA A 5 -15.14 -14.65 15.37
C ALA A 5 -16.59 -14.43 14.96
N GLU A 6 -16.75 -13.88 13.77
CA GLU A 6 -18.02 -13.74 13.05
C GLU A 6 -17.98 -14.57 11.77
N MET A 7 -19.06 -15.31 11.54
CA MET A 7 -19.29 -16.08 10.33
C MET A 7 -20.77 -16.05 9.97
N LYS A 8 -21.08 -16.14 8.67
CA LYS A 8 -22.43 -16.32 8.16
C LYS A 8 -22.43 -17.46 7.15
N LEU A 9 -23.20 -18.51 7.41
CA LEU A 9 -23.50 -19.56 6.44
C LEU A 9 -24.72 -19.16 5.60
N ILE A 10 -24.71 -19.55 4.33
CA ILE A 10 -25.85 -19.41 3.42
C ILE A 10 -26.96 -20.34 3.89
N GLY A 11 -28.17 -19.80 4.03
CA GLY A 11 -29.36 -20.53 4.49
C GLY A 11 -29.70 -20.26 5.96
N ASP A 12 -28.71 -19.90 6.77
CA ASP A 12 -28.94 -19.48 8.16
C ASP A 12 -29.58 -18.08 8.23
N GLY A 13 -30.33 -17.83 9.30
CA GLY A 13 -31.00 -16.56 9.52
C GLY A 13 -30.03 -15.40 9.75
N TYR A 14 -30.32 -14.24 9.16
CA TYR A 14 -29.63 -12.98 9.50
C TYR A 14 -29.96 -12.52 10.92
N ALA A 15 -29.14 -11.62 11.45
CA ALA A 15 -29.39 -10.95 12.72
C ALA A 15 -30.70 -10.12 12.67
N GLY A 16 -31.34 -9.98 13.83
CA GLY A 16 -32.45 -9.04 14.02
C GLY A 16 -31.98 -7.60 14.25
N GLY A 17 -32.91 -6.70 14.57
CA GLY A 17 -32.57 -5.32 14.95
C GLY A 17 -32.31 -4.38 13.76
N PHE A 18 -32.99 -4.63 12.63
CA PHE A 18 -32.92 -3.82 11.40
C PHE A 18 -31.53 -3.82 10.73
N SER A 19 -30.71 -4.85 10.98
CA SER A 19 -29.34 -4.96 10.48
C SER A 19 -29.21 -5.61 9.09
N CYS A 20 -30.24 -6.32 8.60
CA CYS A 20 -30.21 -6.97 7.30
C CYS A 20 -29.97 -5.95 6.17
N GLY A 21 -28.95 -6.19 5.33
CA GLY A 21 -28.48 -5.25 4.30
C GLY A 21 -27.52 -4.17 4.81
N LEU A 22 -27.25 -4.11 6.11
CA LEU A 22 -26.20 -3.28 6.72
C LEU A 22 -25.01 -4.13 7.15
N THR A 23 -25.26 -5.27 7.81
CA THR A 23 -24.24 -6.21 8.29
C THR A 23 -24.74 -7.66 8.27
N MET A 24 -23.81 -8.61 8.18
CA MET A 24 -24.05 -10.05 8.33
C MET A 24 -23.58 -10.60 9.69
N CYS A 25 -22.98 -9.77 10.54
CA CYS A 25 -22.53 -10.15 11.88
C CYS A 25 -23.69 -10.46 12.82
N GLN A 26 -23.41 -11.18 13.92
CA GLN A 26 -24.39 -11.62 14.91
C GLN A 26 -25.53 -12.45 14.29
N SER A 27 -25.24 -13.15 13.20
CA SER A 27 -26.21 -14.00 12.53
C SER A 27 -26.54 -15.26 13.33
N ARG A 28 -27.62 -15.95 12.95
CA ARG A 28 -27.99 -17.22 13.59
C ARG A 28 -26.96 -18.33 13.40
N THR A 29 -26.04 -18.19 12.43
CA THR A 29 -24.90 -19.09 12.30
C THR A 29 -24.12 -19.15 13.60
N MET A 30 -23.82 -17.99 14.21
CA MET A 30 -23.00 -17.93 15.42
C MET A 30 -23.73 -18.41 16.67
N GLU A 31 -25.06 -18.42 16.70
CA GLU A 31 -25.86 -18.98 17.81
C GLU A 31 -25.62 -20.49 17.99
N GLY A 32 -25.27 -21.20 16.91
CA GLY A 32 -25.01 -22.63 16.94
C GLY A 32 -23.59 -23.01 17.39
N PHE A 33 -22.67 -22.05 17.51
CA PHE A 33 -21.28 -22.30 17.87
C PHE A 33 -21.07 -22.20 19.38
N GLU A 34 -20.41 -23.21 19.95
CA GLU A 34 -19.98 -23.20 21.35
C GLU A 34 -18.45 -23.12 21.41
N LYS A 35 -17.93 -22.25 22.28
CA LYS A 35 -16.50 -22.19 22.57
C LYS A 35 -16.09 -23.50 23.27
N ARG A 36 -15.26 -24.30 22.60
CA ARG A 36 -14.77 -25.59 23.13
C ARG A 36 -13.46 -25.42 23.88
N GLU A 37 -12.60 -24.55 23.40
CA GLU A 37 -11.25 -24.36 23.93
C GLU A 37 -10.79 -22.92 23.71
N GLU A 38 -10.01 -22.41 24.65
CA GLU A 38 -9.28 -21.16 24.50
C GLU A 38 -7.88 -21.32 25.09
N THR A 39 -6.87 -21.21 24.22
CA THR A 39 -5.45 -21.21 24.57
C THR A 39 -4.86 -19.81 24.31
N PRO A 40 -3.61 -19.53 24.72
CA PRO A 40 -2.94 -18.30 24.30
C PRO A 40 -2.82 -18.16 22.77
N GLU A 41 -2.75 -19.27 22.04
CA GLU A 41 -2.54 -19.31 20.59
C GLU A 41 -3.82 -19.43 19.76
N ALA A 42 -4.96 -19.82 20.35
CA ALA A 42 -6.19 -19.98 19.60
C ALA A 42 -7.46 -19.91 20.46
N ILE A 43 -8.60 -19.65 19.80
CA ILE A 43 -9.93 -19.84 20.35
C ILE A 43 -10.69 -20.75 19.39
N ARG A 44 -11.17 -21.87 19.90
CA ARG A 44 -11.81 -22.92 19.11
C ARG A 44 -13.30 -22.97 19.38
N TYR A 45 -14.10 -22.87 18.33
CA TYR A 45 -15.54 -23.04 18.35
C TYR A 45 -15.97 -24.23 17.50
N GLU A 46 -17.03 -24.91 17.93
CA GLU A 46 -17.66 -25.99 17.16
C GLU A 46 -19.17 -25.84 17.23
N ASN A 47 -19.85 -26.07 16.10
CA ASN A 47 -21.31 -26.18 16.09
C ASN A 47 -21.78 -27.64 16.11
N GLY A 48 -23.08 -27.85 16.36
CA GLY A 48 -23.68 -29.18 16.40
C GLY A 48 -23.67 -29.95 15.07
N ASP A 49 -23.42 -29.25 13.96
CA ASP A 49 -23.41 -29.82 12.61
C ASP A 49 -22.01 -30.27 12.15
N GLY A 50 -20.98 -30.05 12.95
CA GLY A 50 -19.60 -30.47 12.64
C GLY A 50 -18.79 -29.41 11.87
N VAL A 51 -19.18 -28.15 11.91
CA VAL A 51 -18.36 -27.03 11.42
C VAL A 51 -17.47 -26.53 12.55
N VAL A 52 -16.20 -26.32 12.21
CA VAL A 52 -15.13 -25.94 13.12
C VAL A 52 -14.64 -24.55 12.76
N LEU A 53 -14.56 -23.67 13.76
CA LEU A 53 -14.01 -22.32 13.62
C LEU A 53 -12.85 -22.16 14.60
N THR A 54 -11.69 -21.76 14.10
CA THR A 54 -10.49 -21.54 14.92
C THR A 54 -9.99 -20.12 14.70
N VAL A 55 -10.06 -19.29 15.73
CA VAL A 55 -9.43 -17.96 15.76
C VAL A 55 -8.01 -18.14 16.23
N HIS A 56 -7.04 -17.98 15.36
CA HIS A 56 -5.63 -18.06 15.70
C HIS A 56 -5.15 -16.73 16.27
N LYS A 57 -4.29 -16.81 17.28
CA LYS A 57 -3.67 -15.69 17.99
C LYS A 57 -2.17 -15.90 18.00
N ARG A 58 -1.41 -14.88 17.61
CA ARG A 58 0.04 -14.90 17.69
C ARG A 58 0.55 -13.56 18.19
N GLN A 59 1.13 -13.55 19.39
CA GLN A 59 1.86 -12.40 19.88
C GLN A 59 3.13 -12.22 19.05
N ASP A 60 3.31 -11.04 18.44
CA ASP A 60 4.49 -10.67 17.64
C ASP A 60 5.02 -9.34 18.17
N GLY A 61 5.97 -9.41 19.11
CA GLY A 61 6.44 -8.22 19.82
C GLY A 61 5.31 -7.51 20.58
N GLU A 62 5.05 -6.26 20.23
CA GLU A 62 4.02 -5.40 20.86
C GLU A 62 2.64 -5.48 20.17
N VAL A 63 2.47 -6.36 19.18
CA VAL A 63 1.21 -6.52 18.45
C VAL A 63 0.66 -7.94 18.58
N LEU A 64 -0.67 -8.06 18.43
CA LEU A 64 -1.36 -9.32 18.28
C LEU A 64 -1.71 -9.53 16.81
N ARG A 65 -1.23 -10.63 16.23
CA ARG A 65 -1.67 -11.11 14.92
C ARG A 65 -2.81 -12.11 15.10
N THR A 66 -3.85 -12.00 14.27
CA THR A 66 -5.03 -12.87 14.31
C THR A 66 -5.56 -13.19 12.92
N TRP A 67 -6.10 -14.38 12.75
CA TRP A 67 -6.83 -14.82 11.56
C TRP A 67 -7.79 -15.94 11.95
N THR A 68 -8.74 -16.26 11.08
CA THR A 68 -9.75 -17.28 11.34
C THR A 68 -9.65 -18.40 10.31
N GLU A 69 -9.57 -19.64 10.78
CA GLU A 69 -9.70 -20.85 9.98
C GLU A 69 -11.08 -21.46 10.17
N VAL A 70 -11.71 -21.86 9.06
CA VAL A 70 -12.93 -22.67 9.03
C VAL A 70 -12.59 -24.03 8.47
N GLU A 71 -12.99 -25.09 9.16
CA GLU A 71 -12.91 -26.47 8.70
C GLU A 71 -14.33 -27.07 8.65
N ASN A 72 -14.67 -27.69 7.52
CA ASN A 72 -15.93 -28.41 7.39
C ASN A 72 -15.76 -29.89 7.77
N SER A 73 -15.91 -30.22 9.04
CA SER A 73 -15.91 -31.61 9.53
C SER A 73 -17.29 -32.28 9.45
N SER A 74 -18.27 -31.62 8.82
CA SER A 74 -19.61 -32.17 8.59
C SER A 74 -19.64 -33.11 7.38
N PRO A 75 -20.66 -33.98 7.23
CA PRO A 75 -20.80 -34.82 6.05
C PRO A 75 -21.39 -34.10 4.83
N LYS A 76 -21.65 -32.79 4.89
CA LYS A 76 -22.30 -32.02 3.81
C LYS A 76 -21.43 -30.84 3.38
N GLU A 77 -21.58 -30.41 2.14
CA GLU A 77 -21.01 -29.13 1.71
C GLU A 77 -21.68 -27.98 2.48
N ILE A 78 -20.88 -27.00 2.91
CA ILE A 78 -21.33 -25.73 3.46
C ILE A 78 -20.93 -24.58 2.55
N ALA A 79 -21.64 -23.46 2.63
CA ALA A 79 -21.27 -22.24 1.92
C ALA A 79 -21.30 -21.04 2.88
N MET A 80 -20.22 -20.27 2.90
CA MET A 80 -20.05 -19.06 3.71
C MET A 80 -20.33 -17.81 2.86
N GLU A 81 -20.87 -16.77 3.49
CA GLU A 81 -21.06 -15.43 2.89
C GLU A 81 -20.50 -14.28 3.77
N LEU A 82 -19.94 -14.61 4.94
CA LEU A 82 -19.11 -13.76 5.80
C LEU A 82 -18.10 -14.63 6.54
N LEU A 83 -16.85 -14.17 6.63
CA LEU A 83 -15.86 -14.69 7.58
C LEU A 83 -14.94 -13.55 8.03
N SER A 84 -14.91 -13.27 9.33
CA SER A 84 -14.03 -12.24 9.90
C SER A 84 -12.59 -12.74 10.08
N SER A 85 -11.62 -11.90 9.74
CA SER A 85 -10.21 -12.08 10.15
C SER A 85 -9.98 -11.73 11.62
N PHE A 86 -10.77 -10.78 12.14
CA PHE A 86 -10.84 -10.42 13.55
C PHE A 86 -12.26 -9.98 13.92
N ALA A 87 -12.66 -10.23 15.16
CA ALA A 87 -13.84 -9.63 15.74
C ALA A 87 -13.60 -9.34 17.22
N LEU A 88 -13.81 -8.09 17.63
CA LEU A 88 -13.55 -7.58 18.98
C LEU A 88 -14.84 -7.00 19.55
N LYS A 89 -15.19 -7.34 20.79
CA LYS A 89 -16.29 -6.71 21.53
C LYS A 89 -15.78 -6.03 22.79
N ASP A 90 -16.67 -5.29 23.46
CA ASP A 90 -16.39 -4.51 24.66
C ASP A 90 -15.28 -3.47 24.41
N ILE A 91 -15.39 -2.75 23.29
CA ILE A 91 -14.49 -1.66 22.90
C ILE A 91 -15.12 -0.33 23.33
N GLN A 92 -14.39 0.42 24.16
CA GLN A 92 -14.72 1.78 24.54
C GLN A 92 -13.97 2.73 23.60
N ALA A 93 -14.69 3.64 22.94
CA ALA A 93 -14.10 4.69 22.10
C ALA A 93 -15.11 5.82 21.91
N ASP A 94 -14.63 7.07 21.80
CA ASP A 94 -15.44 8.24 21.42
C ASP A 94 -15.08 8.77 20.02
N ARG A 95 -13.99 8.28 19.41
CA ARG A 95 -13.54 8.63 18.07
C ARG A 95 -12.99 7.44 17.31
N ILE A 96 -13.03 7.55 15.98
CA ILE A 96 -12.31 6.65 15.08
C ILE A 96 -11.39 7.45 14.16
N HIS A 97 -10.32 6.79 13.71
CA HIS A 97 -9.38 7.30 12.73
C HIS A 97 -9.27 6.34 11.56
N ARG A 98 -9.43 6.87 10.34
CA ARG A 98 -9.32 6.12 9.09
C ARG A 98 -8.46 6.87 8.10
N LEU A 99 -7.80 6.16 7.21
CA LEU A 99 -7.02 6.77 6.13
C LEU A 99 -7.80 6.62 4.82
N GLN A 100 -8.27 7.74 4.29
CA GLN A 100 -8.86 7.81 2.96
C GLN A 100 -7.78 7.85 1.89
N SER A 101 -8.14 7.41 0.71
CA SER A 101 -7.24 7.37 -0.43
C SER A 101 -8.00 7.74 -1.69
N PHE A 102 -7.25 8.33 -2.62
CA PHE A 102 -7.66 8.66 -3.97
C PHE A 102 -6.37 8.75 -4.80
N TRP A 103 -6.47 8.57 -6.12
CA TRP A 103 -5.30 8.66 -6.99
C TRP A 103 -4.62 10.03 -6.82
N SER A 104 -3.28 10.03 -6.64
CA SER A 104 -2.50 11.25 -6.37
C SER A 104 -2.88 11.98 -5.05
N ALA A 105 -3.55 11.31 -4.11
CA ALA A 105 -4.00 11.88 -2.84
C ALA A 105 -4.20 10.80 -1.75
N GLU A 106 -3.28 9.84 -1.68
CA GLU A 106 -3.31 8.71 -0.77
C GLU A 106 -3.13 9.15 0.71
N GLY A 107 -3.75 8.41 1.63
CA GLY A 107 -3.44 8.50 3.06
C GLY A 107 -4.06 9.69 3.79
N LYS A 108 -5.18 10.26 3.35
CA LYS A 108 -5.84 11.34 4.10
C LYS A 108 -6.41 10.84 5.42
N LEU A 109 -5.80 11.24 6.54
CA LEU A 109 -6.31 10.95 7.88
C LEU A 109 -7.66 11.63 8.10
N ARG A 110 -8.66 10.85 8.51
CA ARG A 110 -9.99 11.30 8.93
C ARG A 110 -10.21 10.87 10.36
N THR A 111 -10.61 11.83 11.19
CA THR A 111 -11.05 11.60 12.56
C THR A 111 -12.52 11.98 12.66
N GLU A 112 -13.35 11.06 13.12
CA GLU A 112 -14.81 11.25 13.24
C GLU A 112 -15.23 10.75 14.62
N SER A 113 -16.15 11.47 15.29
CA SER A 113 -16.69 10.99 16.56
C SER A 113 -17.74 9.90 16.35
N ILE A 114 -17.98 9.07 17.38
CA ILE A 114 -19.03 8.05 17.32
C ILE A 114 -20.41 8.70 17.13
N THR A 115 -20.59 9.91 17.64
CA THR A 115 -21.80 10.73 17.47
C THR A 115 -21.95 11.22 16.04
N ASP A 116 -20.89 11.71 15.39
CA ASP A 116 -20.94 12.13 13.98
C ASP A 116 -21.33 10.97 13.05
N LEU A 117 -20.94 9.75 13.44
CA LEU A 117 -21.27 8.51 12.73
C LEU A 117 -22.62 7.91 13.13
N HIS A 118 -23.35 8.54 14.06
CA HIS A 118 -24.65 8.08 14.55
C HIS A 118 -24.59 6.64 15.14
N LEU A 119 -23.45 6.28 15.73
CA LEU A 119 -23.15 4.97 16.31
C LEU A 119 -23.55 4.87 17.80
N GLU A 120 -24.42 5.76 18.27
CA GLU A 120 -24.96 5.69 19.63
C GLU A 120 -26.04 4.62 19.75
N LYS A 121 -26.05 3.93 20.89
CA LYS A 121 -27.07 2.93 21.22
C LYS A 121 -28.48 3.51 21.05
N SER A 122 -29.35 2.73 20.40
CA SER A 122 -30.77 3.06 20.31
C SER A 122 -31.45 3.08 21.69
N TRP A 123 -32.47 3.92 21.86
CA TRP A 123 -33.17 4.09 23.15
C TRP A 123 -33.65 2.78 23.79
N SER A 124 -34.04 1.80 22.97
CA SER A 124 -34.51 0.47 23.42
C SER A 124 -33.43 -0.62 23.36
N GLY A 125 -32.26 -0.34 22.77
CA GLY A 125 -31.26 -1.35 22.44
C GLY A 125 -31.67 -2.32 21.31
N ALA A 126 -32.83 -2.10 20.69
CA ALA A 126 -33.35 -3.03 19.68
C ALA A 126 -32.68 -2.83 18.31
N GLY A 127 -32.35 -1.60 17.94
CA GLY A 127 -31.75 -1.26 16.65
C GLY A 127 -30.24 -1.37 16.67
N MET A 128 -29.68 -2.06 15.68
CA MET A 128 -28.24 -2.13 15.43
C MET A 128 -27.79 -0.89 14.66
N ARG A 129 -26.76 -0.21 15.16
CA ARG A 129 -26.01 0.81 14.42
C ARG A 129 -24.81 0.15 13.78
N VAL A 130 -24.54 0.53 12.54
CA VAL A 130 -23.48 -0.05 11.72
C VAL A 130 -22.80 1.07 10.96
N GLU A 131 -21.50 1.20 11.14
CA GLU A 131 -20.62 1.90 10.22
C GLU A 131 -19.75 0.85 9.52
N LYS A 132 -19.97 0.67 8.22
CA LYS A 132 -19.22 -0.27 7.38
C LYS A 132 -18.42 0.51 6.36
N PHE A 133 -17.13 0.20 6.26
CA PHE A 133 -16.27 0.79 5.24
C PHE A 133 -15.24 -0.22 4.74
N GLY A 134 -14.64 0.06 3.58
CA GLY A 134 -13.68 -0.82 2.96
C GLY A 134 -13.40 -0.44 1.51
N ASN A 135 -12.81 -1.39 0.78
CA ASN A 135 -12.62 -1.30 -0.66
C ASN A 135 -13.11 -2.55 -1.35
N ALA A 136 -13.69 -2.36 -2.53
CA ALA A 136 -14.02 -3.43 -3.45
C ALA A 136 -13.05 -3.41 -4.65
N GLY A 137 -12.42 -4.55 -4.91
CA GLY A 137 -11.62 -4.83 -6.09
C GLY A 137 -10.14 -5.09 -5.84
N SER A 138 -9.39 -5.17 -6.95
CA SER A 138 -7.96 -5.50 -7.00
C SER A 138 -7.04 -4.32 -6.66
N MET A 139 -7.61 -3.19 -6.28
CA MET A 139 -6.92 -2.00 -5.78
C MET A 139 -7.41 -1.77 -4.34
N PRO A 140 -6.88 -2.50 -3.35
CA PRO A 140 -7.37 -2.54 -1.98
C PRO A 140 -7.19 -1.20 -1.24
N VAL A 141 -6.46 -0.24 -1.81
CA VAL A 141 -6.19 1.08 -1.22
C VAL A 141 -6.82 2.21 -2.04
N ARG A 142 -7.83 1.93 -2.87
CA ARG A 142 -8.38 2.95 -3.79
C ARG A 142 -9.21 4.05 -3.14
N LYS A 143 -9.93 3.73 -2.05
CA LYS A 143 -10.82 4.63 -1.31
C LYS A 143 -10.41 4.77 0.16
N TYR A 144 -10.00 3.67 0.77
CA TYR A 144 -9.49 3.62 2.14
C TYR A 144 -8.23 2.76 2.22
N PHE A 145 -7.36 2.98 3.19
CA PHE A 145 -6.40 1.94 3.59
C PHE A 145 -7.11 0.91 4.49
N PRO A 146 -6.66 -0.36 4.49
CA PRO A 146 -7.13 -1.41 5.42
C PRO A 146 -6.66 -1.15 6.85
N PHE A 147 -7.06 -0.01 7.41
CA PHE A 147 -6.61 0.54 8.69
C PHE A 147 -7.76 1.20 9.44
N LEU A 148 -7.80 0.98 10.74
CA LEU A 148 -8.68 1.64 11.69
C LEU A 148 -7.92 1.88 12.99
N ALA A 149 -8.03 3.07 13.58
CA ALA A 149 -7.72 3.26 14.98
C ALA A 149 -8.96 3.75 15.74
N LEU A 150 -9.15 3.27 16.96
CA LEU A 150 -10.20 3.72 17.88
C LEU A 150 -9.54 4.46 19.05
N GLU A 151 -10.13 5.59 19.46
CA GLU A 151 -9.64 6.44 20.53
C GLU A 151 -10.70 6.55 21.63
N ASP A 152 -10.30 6.20 22.86
CA ASP A 152 -10.98 6.61 24.10
C ASP A 152 -10.23 7.82 24.66
N SER A 153 -10.70 9.01 24.31
CA SER A 153 -10.12 10.30 24.70
C SER A 153 -10.14 10.49 26.22
N ALA A 154 -11.08 9.86 26.93
CA ALA A 154 -11.21 10.00 28.37
C ALA A 154 -10.11 9.23 29.12
N SER A 155 -9.74 8.04 28.63
CA SER A 155 -8.64 7.24 29.21
C SER A 155 -7.30 7.44 28.50
N GLY A 156 -7.27 8.09 27.34
CA GLY A 156 -6.10 8.25 26.49
C GLY A 156 -5.65 6.95 25.82
N LYS A 157 -6.54 5.97 25.67
CA LYS A 157 -6.24 4.66 25.07
C LYS A 157 -6.57 4.65 23.58
N PHE A 158 -5.69 3.99 22.83
CA PHE A 158 -5.84 3.76 21.40
C PHE A 158 -5.78 2.27 21.08
N LEU A 159 -6.60 1.86 20.12
CA LEU A 159 -6.57 0.52 19.52
C LEU A 159 -6.42 0.67 18.01
N GLY A 160 -5.28 0.28 17.45
CA GLY A 160 -5.01 0.26 16.02
C GLY A 160 -5.18 -1.14 15.43
N ILE A 161 -5.72 -1.21 14.21
CA ILE A 161 -5.98 -2.46 13.49
C ILE A 161 -5.56 -2.28 12.03
N GLN A 162 -4.81 -3.25 11.49
CA GLN A 162 -4.43 -3.30 10.07
C GLN A 162 -4.77 -4.66 9.45
N LEU A 163 -5.43 -4.67 8.29
CA LEU A 163 -5.79 -5.91 7.56
C LEU A 163 -4.79 -6.21 6.43
N TYR A 164 -4.41 -7.48 6.32
CA TYR A 164 -3.47 -8.00 5.32
C TYR A 164 -4.25 -8.61 4.15
N CYS A 165 -5.03 -7.78 3.44
CA CYS A 165 -5.95 -8.22 2.39
C CYS A 165 -5.73 -7.44 1.08
N ALA A 166 -5.16 -8.12 0.08
CA ALA A 166 -4.84 -7.57 -1.24
C ALA A 166 -6.05 -7.41 -2.18
N SER A 167 -7.22 -7.93 -1.80
CA SER A 167 -8.46 -7.90 -2.58
C SER A 167 -9.54 -7.06 -1.88
N SER A 168 -10.81 -7.26 -2.24
CA SER A 168 -11.92 -6.65 -1.51
C SER A 168 -11.86 -6.98 -0.01
N TRP A 169 -11.96 -5.95 0.83
CA TRP A 169 -11.94 -6.06 2.29
C TRP A 169 -12.93 -5.08 2.91
N GLN A 170 -13.35 -5.36 4.14
CA GLN A 170 -14.17 -4.45 4.92
C GLN A 170 -13.82 -4.47 6.39
N MET A 171 -14.18 -3.39 7.07
CA MET A 171 -14.26 -3.29 8.52
C MET A 171 -15.62 -2.71 8.91
N GLU A 172 -16.14 -3.17 10.03
CA GLU A 172 -17.42 -2.76 10.59
C GLU A 172 -17.27 -2.34 12.04
N ILE A 173 -17.97 -1.28 12.41
CA ILE A 173 -18.13 -0.84 13.80
C ILE A 173 -19.63 -0.92 14.10
N LEU A 174 -19.96 -1.70 15.13
CA LEU A 174 -21.34 -2.04 15.49
C LEU A 174 -21.63 -1.56 16.91
N CYS A 175 -22.84 -1.04 17.12
CA CYS A 175 -23.35 -0.67 18.44
C CYS A 175 -24.82 -1.09 18.57
N ARG A 176 -25.19 -1.74 19.68
CA ARG A 176 -26.55 -2.27 19.87
C ARG A 176 -26.99 -2.31 21.33
N GLU A 177 -26.43 -3.23 22.12
CA GLU A 177 -26.96 -3.57 23.45
C GLU A 177 -26.41 -2.68 24.57
N SER A 178 -25.15 -2.26 24.46
CA SER A 178 -24.50 -1.26 25.32
C SER A 178 -23.96 -0.11 24.46
N GLN A 179 -23.30 0.87 25.09
CA GLN A 179 -22.55 1.91 24.37
C GLN A 179 -21.15 1.43 23.94
N GLU A 180 -20.78 0.20 24.28
CA GLU A 180 -19.54 -0.39 23.79
C GLU A 180 -19.70 -0.83 22.34
N LEU A 181 -18.60 -0.69 21.62
CA LEU A 181 -18.53 -1.03 20.21
C LEU A 181 -18.10 -2.49 20.06
N THR A 182 -18.63 -3.11 19.01
CA THR A 182 -18.04 -4.31 18.41
C THR A 182 -17.36 -3.90 17.12
N VAL A 183 -16.11 -4.34 16.91
CA VAL A 183 -15.32 -4.02 15.74
C VAL A 183 -14.89 -5.31 15.06
N THR A 184 -15.17 -5.45 13.78
CA THR A 184 -14.83 -6.66 13.01
C THR A 184 -14.32 -6.28 11.63
N GLY A 185 -13.56 -7.17 11.00
CA GLY A 185 -13.11 -6.97 9.64
C GLY A 185 -12.42 -8.20 9.06
N GLY A 186 -12.24 -8.17 7.74
CA GLY A 186 -11.68 -9.27 6.98
C GLY A 186 -11.90 -9.10 5.49
N ILE A 187 -11.99 -10.23 4.78
CA ILE A 187 -12.48 -10.25 3.40
C ILE A 187 -13.87 -9.63 3.34
N ALA A 188 -14.14 -8.86 2.27
CA ALA A 188 -15.45 -8.23 2.11
C ALA A 188 -16.55 -9.28 2.00
N ASP A 189 -17.65 -9.10 2.71
CA ASP A 189 -18.79 -10.01 2.74
C ASP A 189 -19.53 -10.04 1.40
N ARG A 190 -20.58 -10.87 1.31
CA ARG A 190 -21.38 -11.00 0.10
C ARG A 190 -22.07 -9.70 -0.33
N ASP A 191 -22.56 -8.87 0.59
CA ASP A 191 -23.31 -7.66 0.24
C ASP A 191 -22.37 -6.53 -0.23
N PHE A 192 -21.16 -6.48 0.30
CA PHE A 192 -20.17 -5.44 -0.03
C PHE A 192 -19.21 -5.85 -1.15
N GLY A 193 -18.66 -7.07 -1.09
CA GLY A 193 -17.63 -7.57 -2.00
C GLY A 193 -18.05 -8.76 -2.87
N HIS A 194 -19.29 -9.23 -2.74
CA HIS A 194 -19.80 -10.42 -3.44
C HIS A 194 -18.94 -11.66 -3.19
N TRP A 195 -18.37 -11.80 -2.00
CA TRP A 195 -17.61 -13.00 -1.63
C TRP A 195 -18.54 -14.07 -1.06
N MET A 196 -18.41 -15.29 -1.59
CA MET A 196 -18.97 -16.51 -1.00
C MET A 196 -17.94 -17.61 -1.18
N LYS A 197 -17.95 -18.60 -0.28
CA LYS A 197 -17.01 -19.72 -0.35
C LYS A 197 -17.68 -21.04 -0.02
N ARG A 198 -17.53 -22.04 -0.89
CA ARG A 198 -17.99 -23.41 -0.63
C ARG A 198 -16.86 -24.23 -0.04
N LEU A 199 -17.19 -25.09 0.92
CA LEU A 199 -16.28 -26.06 1.51
C LEU A 199 -16.93 -27.44 1.47
N ALA A 200 -16.31 -28.38 0.76
CA ALA A 200 -16.72 -29.78 0.82
C ALA A 200 -16.35 -30.39 2.18
N PRO A 201 -16.89 -31.57 2.54
CA PRO A 201 -16.42 -32.29 3.72
C PRO A 201 -14.91 -32.49 3.74
N GLY A 202 -14.25 -32.03 4.80
CA GLY A 202 -12.80 -32.06 5.00
C GLY A 202 -12.05 -30.83 4.48
N ASP A 203 -12.70 -29.94 3.71
CA ASP A 203 -12.06 -28.72 3.22
C ASP A 203 -11.89 -27.67 4.31
N ARG A 204 -10.91 -26.80 4.11
CA ARG A 204 -10.58 -25.68 4.99
C ARG A 204 -10.43 -24.38 4.23
N PHE A 205 -10.74 -23.26 4.91
CA PHE A 205 -10.43 -21.92 4.42
C PHE A 205 -9.83 -21.08 5.55
N VAL A 206 -8.79 -20.31 5.21
CA VAL A 206 -8.10 -19.42 6.13
C VAL A 206 -8.32 -17.99 5.67
N SER A 207 -8.85 -17.14 6.56
CA SER A 207 -9.03 -15.72 6.27
C SER A 207 -7.68 -15.01 6.07
N PRO A 208 -7.67 -13.81 5.46
CA PRO A 208 -6.55 -12.88 5.61
C PRO A 208 -6.19 -12.64 7.09
N GLU A 209 -4.96 -12.22 7.35
CA GLU A 209 -4.51 -11.85 8.70
C GLU A 209 -4.94 -10.42 9.05
N ALA A 210 -5.13 -10.16 10.34
CA ALA A 210 -5.23 -8.82 10.92
C ALA A 210 -4.18 -8.66 12.02
N VAL A 211 -3.68 -7.43 12.17
CA VAL A 211 -2.71 -7.05 13.20
C VAL A 211 -3.32 -5.98 14.07
N ILE A 212 -3.26 -6.18 15.39
CA ILE A 212 -3.89 -5.35 16.41
C ILE A 212 -2.80 -4.80 17.34
N ALA A 213 -2.84 -3.50 17.60
CA ALA A 213 -1.93 -2.81 18.52
C ALA A 213 -2.74 -1.96 19.51
N GLU A 214 -2.44 -2.07 20.80
CA GLU A 214 -2.92 -1.11 21.80
C GLU A 214 -1.86 -0.02 22.00
N GLY A 215 -2.24 1.15 22.51
CA GLY A 215 -1.30 2.25 22.80
C GLY A 215 -1.95 3.44 23.47
N THR A 216 -1.18 4.51 23.63
CA THR A 216 -1.57 5.76 24.32
C THR A 216 -1.63 6.98 23.39
N SER A 217 -1.33 6.77 22.11
CA SER A 217 -1.51 7.79 21.06
C SER A 217 -1.71 7.12 19.71
N LEU A 218 -2.29 7.88 18.75
CA LEU A 218 -2.43 7.44 17.37
C LEU A 218 -1.07 7.06 16.74
N TYR A 219 -0.03 7.86 16.96
CA TYR A 219 1.29 7.59 16.38
C TYR A 219 1.96 6.36 16.99
N GLU A 220 1.73 6.06 18.26
CA GLU A 220 2.24 4.85 18.91
C GLU A 220 1.62 3.58 18.31
N VAL A 221 0.29 3.53 18.16
CA VAL A 221 -0.36 2.34 17.57
C VAL A 221 0.01 2.19 16.09
N CYS A 222 0.06 3.29 15.34
CA CYS A 222 0.53 3.28 13.95
C CYS A 222 1.98 2.78 13.84
N GLY A 223 2.88 3.27 14.70
CA GLY A 223 4.28 2.83 14.74
C GLY A 223 4.41 1.34 15.05
N ARG A 224 3.65 0.82 16.01
CA ARG A 224 3.61 -0.62 16.33
C ARG A 224 3.13 -1.47 15.13
N LEU A 225 2.06 -1.05 14.46
CA LEU A 225 1.54 -1.74 13.28
C LEU A 225 2.55 -1.74 12.12
N VAL A 226 3.19 -0.60 11.85
CA VAL A 226 4.19 -0.47 10.78
C VAL A 226 5.46 -1.26 11.08
N HIS A 227 5.95 -1.26 12.32
CA HIS A 227 7.12 -2.06 12.70
C HIS A 227 6.86 -3.56 12.70
N ALA A 228 5.60 -3.98 12.89
CA ALA A 228 5.24 -5.37 12.77
C ALA A 228 5.35 -5.90 11.34
N GLN A 229 5.33 -5.05 10.31
CA GLN A 229 5.47 -5.49 8.91
C GLN A 229 6.87 -6.06 8.64
N HIS A 230 6.95 -7.18 7.93
CA HIS A 230 8.19 -7.93 7.65
C HIS A 230 8.52 -7.96 6.15
N PRO A 231 8.95 -6.84 5.54
CA PRO A 231 9.16 -6.79 4.10
C PRO A 231 10.38 -7.58 3.62
N LYS A 232 10.22 -8.24 2.47
CA LYS A 232 11.31 -8.92 1.74
C LYS A 232 12.18 -7.90 0.98
N ILE A 233 12.86 -7.02 1.74
CA ILE A 233 13.85 -6.07 1.22
C ILE A 233 15.00 -6.84 0.56
N SER A 234 15.39 -6.46 -0.65
CA SER A 234 16.55 -7.05 -1.33
C SER A 234 17.84 -6.67 -0.58
N PRO A 235 18.79 -7.60 -0.41
CA PRO A 235 20.12 -7.27 0.12
C PRO A 235 20.84 -6.17 -0.67
N ALA A 236 20.55 -6.04 -1.97
CA ALA A 236 21.12 -5.01 -2.84
C ALA A 236 20.68 -3.58 -2.46
N ASP A 237 19.64 -3.47 -1.62
CA ASP A 237 18.86 -2.27 -1.34
C ASP A 237 18.83 -1.88 0.15
N GLU A 238 19.58 -2.59 1.00
CA GLU A 238 19.63 -2.31 2.45
C GLU A 238 20.18 -0.93 2.80
N ASP A 239 20.96 -0.33 1.90
CA ASP A 239 21.66 0.94 2.07
C ASP A 239 20.80 2.18 1.78
N MET A 240 19.50 1.99 1.49
CA MET A 240 18.58 3.07 1.12
C MET A 240 19.02 3.84 -0.13
N GLY A 241 19.63 3.13 -1.10
CA GLY A 241 20.16 3.70 -2.34
C GLY A 241 19.18 4.60 -3.11
N ILE A 242 19.70 5.69 -3.67
CA ILE A 242 18.90 6.71 -4.36
C ILE A 242 18.49 6.23 -5.75
N ILE A 243 17.21 6.34 -6.07
CA ILE A 243 16.65 5.96 -7.36
C ILE A 243 16.65 7.18 -8.28
N PHE A 244 16.95 6.99 -9.56
CA PHE A 244 16.52 7.87 -10.63
C PHE A 244 15.55 7.10 -11.53
N ASN A 245 14.33 7.59 -11.65
CA ASN A 245 13.36 7.06 -12.61
C ASN A 245 13.19 8.08 -13.74
N GLU A 246 13.34 7.63 -14.98
CA GLU A 246 13.36 8.52 -16.14
C GLU A 246 11.98 8.99 -16.63
N PHE A 247 10.88 8.49 -16.06
CA PHE A 247 9.52 8.75 -16.55
C PHE A 247 9.22 10.24 -16.77
N CYS A 248 9.52 11.12 -15.80
CA CYS A 248 9.24 12.57 -15.94
C CYS A 248 10.30 13.31 -16.79
N THR A 249 11.32 12.60 -17.26
CA THR A 249 12.33 13.07 -18.24
C THR A 249 11.90 12.78 -19.67
N THR A 250 11.28 11.62 -19.95
CA THR A 250 10.92 11.22 -21.33
C THR A 250 9.42 11.07 -21.59
N TRP A 251 8.60 11.09 -20.54
CA TRP A 251 7.14 10.94 -20.57
C TRP A 251 6.68 9.69 -21.30
N GLY A 252 7.29 8.55 -20.96
CA GLY A 252 6.99 7.24 -21.54
C GLY A 252 7.52 7.07 -22.97
N ASN A 253 8.63 7.75 -23.29
CA ASN A 253 9.33 7.61 -24.58
C ASN A 253 10.84 7.32 -24.39
N PRO A 254 11.21 6.28 -23.63
CA PRO A 254 12.62 5.93 -23.48
C PRO A 254 13.22 5.40 -24.79
N SER A 255 14.51 5.67 -24.97
CA SER A 255 15.31 5.18 -26.09
C SER A 255 16.76 5.00 -25.64
N PHE A 256 17.53 4.15 -26.33
CA PHE A 256 18.93 3.97 -25.98
C PHE A 256 19.70 5.31 -25.93
N GLU A 257 19.42 6.23 -26.85
CA GLU A 257 20.08 7.54 -26.90
C GLU A 257 19.76 8.44 -25.70
N ASN A 258 18.51 8.50 -25.25
CA ASN A 258 18.18 9.30 -24.06
C ASN A 258 18.68 8.63 -22.78
N ILE A 259 18.53 7.30 -22.63
CA ILE A 259 19.07 6.57 -21.49
C ILE A 259 20.58 6.78 -21.39
N LYS A 260 21.32 6.69 -22.49
CA LYS A 260 22.75 6.98 -22.54
C LYS A 260 23.08 8.37 -22.01
N LYS A 261 22.36 9.40 -22.48
CA LYS A 261 22.52 10.78 -22.00
C LYS A 261 22.20 10.91 -20.51
N ILE A 262 21.16 10.26 -20.01
CA ILE A 262 20.82 10.23 -18.57
C ILE A 262 22.02 9.63 -17.82
N CYS A 263 22.52 8.47 -18.25
CA CYS A 263 23.64 7.82 -17.59
C CYS A 263 24.89 8.69 -17.54
N ASP A 264 25.24 9.37 -18.64
CA ASP A 264 26.40 10.26 -18.70
C ASP A 264 26.24 11.48 -17.78
N LYS A 265 25.02 11.99 -17.58
CA LYS A 265 24.75 13.10 -16.66
C LYS A 265 24.75 12.68 -15.19
N LEU A 266 24.34 11.46 -14.89
CA LEU A 266 24.23 10.93 -13.52
C LEU A 266 25.52 10.24 -13.03
N GLU A 267 26.47 9.94 -13.92
CA GLU A 267 27.74 9.30 -13.58
C GLU A 267 28.45 10.05 -12.44
N GLY A 268 28.82 9.31 -11.38
CA GLY A 268 29.53 9.87 -10.23
C GLY A 268 28.68 10.67 -9.24
N LYS A 269 27.40 10.94 -9.52
CA LYS A 269 26.51 11.70 -8.60
C LYS A 269 26.01 10.88 -7.40
N GLY A 270 26.26 9.58 -7.40
CA GLY A 270 25.85 8.66 -6.33
C GLY A 270 24.37 8.26 -6.39
N ILE A 271 23.81 8.22 -7.61
CA ILE A 271 22.57 7.51 -7.93
C ILE A 271 22.86 6.01 -7.93
N ARG A 272 21.99 5.23 -7.27
CA ARG A 272 22.15 3.78 -7.16
C ARG A 272 21.45 3.04 -8.29
N TYR A 273 20.21 3.43 -8.58
CA TYR A 273 19.36 2.78 -9.57
C TYR A 273 18.98 3.75 -10.69
N LEU A 274 19.00 3.27 -11.92
CA LEU A 274 18.38 3.97 -13.05
C LEU A 274 17.31 3.07 -13.66
N VAL A 275 16.05 3.47 -13.49
CA VAL A 275 14.88 2.73 -13.96
C VAL A 275 14.47 3.25 -15.32
N ILE A 276 14.42 2.38 -16.32
CA ILE A 276 13.78 2.61 -17.61
C ILE A 276 12.28 2.36 -17.41
N ASP A 277 11.46 3.40 -17.51
CA ASP A 277 10.02 3.32 -17.25
C ASP A 277 9.27 2.90 -18.53
N CYS A 278 7.95 3.03 -18.55
CA CYS A 278 7.09 2.58 -19.63
C CYS A 278 7.48 3.10 -21.04
N GLY A 279 7.07 2.36 -22.08
CA GLY A 279 7.30 2.75 -23.49
C GLY A 279 8.53 2.11 -24.17
N TRP A 280 9.29 1.27 -23.46
CA TRP A 280 10.38 0.49 -24.05
C TRP A 280 9.90 -0.66 -24.96
N TYR A 281 8.62 -1.01 -24.88
CA TYR A 281 7.96 -2.10 -25.60
C TYR A 281 6.99 -1.58 -26.68
N GLY A 282 6.55 -2.47 -27.56
CA GLY A 282 5.54 -2.15 -28.58
C GLY A 282 6.06 -1.21 -29.68
N GLY A 283 5.14 -0.66 -30.49
CA GLY A 283 5.50 0.02 -31.75
C GLY A 283 5.00 1.47 -31.95
N ALA A 284 4.31 2.08 -30.97
CA ALA A 284 3.58 3.33 -31.18
C ALA A 284 3.86 4.44 -30.13
N LYS A 285 3.47 5.68 -30.46
CA LYS A 285 3.57 6.92 -29.64
C LYS A 285 2.60 6.96 -28.43
N ASP A 286 2.15 5.82 -27.94
CA ASP A 286 1.19 5.72 -26.85
C ASP A 286 1.45 4.43 -26.07
N TRP A 287 2.45 4.48 -25.19
CA TRP A 287 2.90 3.34 -24.38
C TRP A 287 1.75 2.69 -23.62
N SER A 288 0.78 3.51 -23.18
CA SER A 288 -0.34 3.07 -22.36
C SER A 288 -1.26 2.12 -23.11
N ARG A 289 -1.43 2.30 -24.42
CA ARG A 289 -2.32 1.46 -25.24
C ARG A 289 -1.69 0.16 -25.74
N ASN A 290 -0.37 0.02 -25.60
CA ASN A 290 0.39 -1.11 -26.15
C ASN A 290 0.77 -2.15 -25.08
N ILE A 291 0.27 -2.00 -23.86
CA ILE A 291 0.55 -2.92 -22.73
C ILE A 291 0.03 -4.32 -23.04
N GLY A 292 0.81 -5.34 -22.65
CA GLY A 292 0.45 -6.75 -22.79
C GLY A 292 1.35 -7.52 -23.75
N ASP A 293 1.88 -6.85 -24.78
CA ASP A 293 2.84 -7.41 -25.72
C ASP A 293 4.27 -6.93 -25.36
N TRP A 294 4.97 -7.70 -24.53
CA TRP A 294 6.28 -7.35 -23.97
C TRP A 294 7.46 -7.61 -24.93
N GLU A 295 7.32 -7.19 -26.18
CA GLU A 295 8.41 -7.20 -27.15
C GLU A 295 9.15 -5.87 -27.14
N VAL A 296 10.48 -5.93 -27.15
CA VAL A 296 11.33 -4.74 -27.16
C VAL A 296 11.08 -3.92 -28.42
N ASN A 297 10.92 -2.61 -28.27
CA ASN A 297 10.88 -1.69 -29.40
C ASN A 297 12.28 -1.52 -30.00
N GLU A 298 12.61 -2.30 -31.02
CA GLU A 298 13.93 -2.28 -31.69
C GLU A 298 14.26 -0.92 -32.33
N LYS A 299 13.27 -0.05 -32.60
CA LYS A 299 13.57 1.31 -33.08
C LYS A 299 14.12 2.20 -31.97
N SER A 300 13.55 2.09 -30.77
CA SER A 300 14.03 2.83 -29.59
C SER A 300 15.27 2.19 -28.97
N PHE A 301 15.41 0.86 -29.09
CA PHE A 301 16.49 0.06 -28.53
C PHE A 301 17.08 -0.90 -29.60
N PRO A 302 17.85 -0.38 -30.57
CA PRO A 302 18.36 -1.18 -31.70
C PRO A 302 19.36 -2.29 -31.29
N GLY A 303 20.05 -2.16 -30.16
CA GLY A 303 20.85 -3.23 -29.56
C GLY A 303 20.11 -4.05 -28.51
N GLY A 304 18.78 -3.93 -28.44
CA GLY A 304 17.95 -4.49 -27.39
C GLY A 304 18.15 -3.83 -26.02
N LEU A 305 17.39 -4.29 -25.03
CA LEU A 305 17.47 -3.76 -23.66
C LEU A 305 18.80 -4.07 -22.97
N LYS A 306 19.47 -5.16 -23.35
CA LYS A 306 20.75 -5.54 -22.77
C LYS A 306 21.81 -4.46 -23.00
N GLN A 307 21.83 -3.82 -24.17
CA GLN A 307 22.76 -2.73 -24.47
C GLN A 307 22.55 -1.54 -23.52
N ALA A 308 21.30 -1.16 -23.27
CA ALA A 308 20.98 -0.09 -22.32
C ALA A 308 21.38 -0.47 -20.90
N ALA A 309 21.04 -1.69 -20.46
CA ALA A 309 21.40 -2.19 -19.13
C ALA A 309 22.92 -2.30 -18.92
N ASP A 310 23.67 -2.77 -19.91
CA ASP A 310 25.14 -2.80 -19.90
C ASP A 310 25.72 -1.38 -19.77
N TYR A 311 25.14 -0.40 -20.47
CA TYR A 311 25.59 0.99 -20.39
C TYR A 311 25.33 1.59 -19.00
N ILE A 312 24.14 1.40 -18.44
CA ILE A 312 23.80 1.82 -17.07
C ILE A 312 24.82 1.25 -16.07
N ARG A 313 25.11 -0.06 -16.17
CA ARG A 313 26.12 -0.72 -15.32
C ARG A 313 27.51 -0.15 -15.51
N SER A 314 27.91 0.16 -16.75
CA SER A 314 29.22 0.76 -17.03
C SER A 314 29.44 2.11 -16.35
N LYS A 315 28.34 2.79 -15.97
CA LYS A 315 28.32 4.05 -15.22
C LYS A 315 28.15 3.88 -13.70
N GLY A 316 28.24 2.64 -13.21
CA GLY A 316 28.19 2.31 -11.78
C GLY A 316 26.78 2.23 -11.17
N MET A 317 25.73 2.28 -11.99
CA MET A 317 24.33 2.17 -11.55
C MET A 317 23.76 0.77 -11.78
N ILE A 318 22.74 0.41 -11.01
CA ILE A 318 21.95 -0.80 -11.22
C ILE A 318 20.79 -0.49 -12.18
N PRO A 319 20.67 -1.20 -13.32
CA PRO A 319 19.57 -0.99 -14.25
C PRO A 319 18.27 -1.56 -13.71
N GLY A 320 17.20 -0.76 -13.80
CA GLY A 320 15.83 -1.15 -13.54
C GLY A 320 14.94 -1.08 -14.76
N LEU A 321 13.84 -1.85 -14.74
CA LEU A 321 12.88 -1.90 -15.84
C LEU A 321 11.44 -1.91 -15.31
N TRP A 322 10.55 -1.18 -15.97
CA TRP A 322 9.12 -1.14 -15.65
C TRP A 322 8.31 -2.20 -16.41
N PHE A 323 7.30 -2.77 -15.76
CA PHE A 323 6.26 -3.64 -16.34
C PHE A 323 4.89 -3.35 -15.72
N GLU A 324 3.81 -3.59 -16.47
CA GLU A 324 2.43 -3.69 -15.97
C GLU A 324 1.88 -5.09 -16.31
N MET A 325 2.49 -6.11 -15.70
CA MET A 325 2.42 -7.49 -16.18
C MET A 325 1.05 -8.17 -16.08
N GLU A 326 0.14 -7.63 -15.28
CA GLU A 326 -1.19 -8.20 -15.02
C GLU A 326 -2.26 -7.73 -16.02
N ASN A 327 -1.97 -6.68 -16.80
CA ASN A 327 -2.94 -6.03 -17.68
C ASN A 327 -2.54 -6.12 -19.16
N VAL A 328 -3.53 -5.95 -20.03
CA VAL A 328 -3.36 -5.79 -21.47
C VAL A 328 -4.21 -4.62 -21.96
N ALA A 329 -3.73 -3.87 -22.96
CA ALA A 329 -4.49 -2.77 -23.56
C ALA A 329 -4.91 -3.01 -24.99
N ASP A 330 -5.89 -2.23 -25.43
CA ASP A 330 -6.65 -2.35 -26.67
C ASP A 330 -5.84 -2.36 -27.97
N GLN A 331 -4.58 -1.88 -27.99
CA GLN A 331 -3.71 -1.98 -29.17
C GLN A 331 -2.75 -3.18 -29.14
N SER A 332 -2.68 -3.92 -28.04
CA SER A 332 -1.92 -5.17 -27.97
C SER A 332 -2.64 -6.30 -28.71
N ARG A 333 -1.87 -7.25 -29.28
CA ARG A 333 -2.45 -8.48 -29.84
C ARG A 333 -3.08 -9.33 -28.74
N SER A 334 -2.46 -9.31 -27.56
CA SER A 334 -2.92 -9.99 -26.35
C SER A 334 -4.34 -9.61 -25.92
N PHE A 335 -4.79 -8.38 -26.21
CA PHE A 335 -6.16 -7.94 -25.91
C PHE A 335 -7.24 -8.80 -26.56
N GLN A 336 -6.97 -9.37 -27.74
CA GLN A 336 -7.91 -10.24 -28.45
C GLN A 336 -7.79 -11.72 -28.06
N ASN A 337 -6.83 -12.06 -27.19
CA ASN A 337 -6.59 -13.43 -26.75
C ASN A 337 -7.52 -13.83 -25.60
N THR A 338 -8.83 -13.79 -25.85
CA THR A 338 -9.87 -13.86 -24.81
C THR A 338 -9.93 -15.15 -24.01
N ASP A 339 -9.27 -16.21 -24.46
CA ASP A 339 -9.22 -17.49 -23.76
C ASP A 339 -8.36 -17.43 -22.50
N HIS A 340 -7.40 -16.52 -22.46
CA HIS A 340 -6.42 -16.35 -21.38
C HIS A 340 -6.67 -15.08 -20.54
N LEU A 341 -7.78 -14.38 -20.79
CA LEU A 341 -8.14 -13.15 -20.08
C LEU A 341 -9.21 -13.44 -19.03
N VAL A 342 -9.17 -12.68 -17.95
CA VAL A 342 -10.21 -12.70 -16.91
C VAL A 342 -11.58 -12.42 -17.54
N LYS A 343 -12.57 -13.21 -17.14
CA LYS A 343 -13.96 -13.07 -17.58
C LYS A 343 -14.86 -12.64 -16.43
N LYS A 344 -15.95 -11.98 -16.79
CA LYS A 344 -17.08 -11.67 -15.92
C LYS A 344 -18.35 -11.95 -16.70
N ASP A 345 -19.23 -12.75 -16.12
CA ASP A 345 -20.47 -13.19 -16.78
C ASP A 345 -20.18 -13.89 -18.13
N GLY A 346 -19.08 -14.64 -18.21
CA GLY A 346 -18.62 -15.37 -19.40
C GLY A 346 -17.97 -14.50 -20.49
N MET A 347 -17.88 -13.19 -20.30
CA MET A 347 -17.29 -12.25 -21.26
C MET A 347 -15.96 -11.68 -20.74
N PRO A 348 -14.97 -11.36 -21.60
CA PRO A 348 -13.73 -10.72 -21.16
C PRO A 348 -14.01 -9.42 -20.39
N LEU A 349 -13.49 -9.34 -19.16
CA LEU A 349 -13.66 -8.17 -18.30
C LEU A 349 -12.85 -7.00 -18.88
N THR A 350 -13.56 -6.04 -19.48
CA THR A 350 -12.97 -4.86 -20.12
C THR A 350 -13.31 -3.62 -19.30
N VAL A 351 -12.30 -2.86 -18.88
CA VAL A 351 -12.44 -1.62 -18.12
C VAL A 351 -11.68 -0.52 -18.85
N GLY A 352 -12.41 0.47 -19.38
CA GLY A 352 -11.82 1.44 -20.30
C GLY A 352 -11.20 0.75 -21.51
N ASN A 353 -9.89 0.94 -21.69
CA ASN A 353 -9.08 0.27 -22.72
C ASN A 353 -8.27 -0.92 -22.18
N ARG A 354 -8.53 -1.39 -20.95
CA ARG A 354 -7.81 -2.46 -20.27
C ARG A 354 -8.60 -3.76 -20.22
N ARG A 355 -7.88 -4.87 -20.28
CA ARG A 355 -8.31 -6.21 -19.85
C ARG A 355 -7.21 -6.80 -18.96
N PHE A 356 -7.54 -7.89 -18.28
CA PHE A 356 -6.67 -8.49 -17.26
C PHE A 356 -6.29 -9.91 -17.69
N TRP A 357 -5.03 -10.25 -17.53
CA TRP A 357 -4.59 -11.63 -17.66
C TRP A 357 -5.19 -12.50 -16.57
N ASP A 358 -5.64 -13.71 -16.91
CA ASP A 358 -5.99 -14.69 -15.89
C ASP A 358 -4.70 -15.27 -15.29
N MET A 359 -4.30 -14.73 -14.15
CA MET A 359 -3.06 -15.14 -13.46
C MET A 359 -3.11 -16.58 -12.90
N GLU A 360 -4.27 -17.23 -12.87
CA GLU A 360 -4.37 -18.67 -12.57
C GLU A 360 -4.11 -19.56 -13.79
N ASP A 361 -4.12 -19.00 -15.00
CA ASP A 361 -3.87 -19.73 -16.23
C ASP A 361 -2.37 -20.07 -16.39
N PRO A 362 -2.00 -21.36 -16.51
CA PRO A 362 -0.62 -21.76 -16.77
C PRO A 362 -0.03 -21.12 -18.03
N TRP A 363 -0.82 -20.93 -19.10
CA TRP A 363 -0.33 -20.31 -20.33
C TRP A 363 0.12 -18.86 -20.11
N VAL A 364 -0.66 -18.10 -19.33
CA VAL A 364 -0.33 -16.72 -18.95
C VAL A 364 0.95 -16.72 -18.12
N THR A 365 1.03 -17.62 -17.14
CA THR A 365 2.20 -17.72 -16.26
C THR A 365 3.47 -18.02 -17.05
N ASP A 366 3.41 -18.94 -18.03
CA ASP A 366 4.53 -19.29 -18.90
C ASP A 366 4.91 -18.14 -19.84
N TYR A 367 3.91 -17.42 -20.39
CA TYR A 367 4.14 -16.23 -21.19
C TYR A 367 4.88 -15.15 -20.40
N LEU A 368 4.41 -14.83 -19.18
CA LEU A 368 5.04 -13.82 -18.32
C LEU A 368 6.41 -14.27 -17.82
N GLU A 369 6.63 -15.56 -17.57
CA GLU A 369 7.98 -16.08 -17.27
C GLU A 369 8.95 -15.80 -18.42
N GLN A 370 8.55 -16.09 -19.66
CA GLN A 370 9.38 -15.84 -20.84
C GLN A 370 9.58 -14.36 -21.14
N LYS A 371 8.59 -13.50 -20.84
CA LYS A 371 8.64 -12.08 -21.21
C LYS A 371 9.10 -11.13 -20.12
N VAL A 372 8.86 -11.47 -18.86
CA VAL A 372 9.24 -10.65 -17.70
C VAL A 372 10.52 -11.19 -17.10
N ILE A 373 10.47 -12.41 -16.53
CA ILE A 373 11.60 -12.97 -15.76
C ILE A 373 12.83 -13.16 -16.65
N ARG A 374 12.65 -13.77 -17.83
CA ARG A 374 13.77 -14.00 -18.75
C ARG A 374 14.38 -12.70 -19.28
N THR A 375 13.56 -11.70 -19.60
CA THR A 375 14.04 -10.35 -20.01
C THR A 375 14.88 -9.70 -18.91
N LEU A 376 14.40 -9.76 -17.66
CA LEU A 376 15.13 -9.24 -16.51
C LEU A 376 16.49 -9.96 -16.35
N LYS A 377 16.50 -11.30 -16.43
CA LYS A 377 17.72 -12.13 -16.34
C LYS A 377 18.72 -11.85 -17.46
N GLU A 378 18.29 -11.95 -18.71
CA GLU A 378 19.16 -11.81 -19.88
C GLU A 378 19.71 -10.38 -20.03
N GLY A 379 18.94 -9.37 -19.61
CA GLY A 379 19.39 -7.98 -19.54
C GLY A 379 20.29 -7.66 -18.34
N GLY A 380 20.28 -8.51 -17.31
CA GLY A 380 20.99 -8.28 -16.04
C GLY A 380 20.37 -7.13 -15.22
N PHE A 381 19.05 -7.01 -15.24
CA PHE A 381 18.32 -6.02 -14.45
C PHE A 381 18.30 -6.42 -12.98
N GLY A 382 18.73 -5.51 -12.10
CA GLY A 382 18.73 -5.70 -10.65
C GLY A 382 17.51 -5.09 -9.96
N TYR A 383 16.62 -4.49 -10.74
CA TYR A 383 15.46 -3.75 -10.26
C TYR A 383 14.28 -3.93 -11.22
N VAL A 384 13.07 -4.12 -10.69
CA VAL A 384 11.83 -4.13 -11.47
C VAL A 384 10.77 -3.27 -10.78
N LYS A 385 10.15 -2.37 -11.55
CA LYS A 385 8.94 -1.65 -11.13
C LYS A 385 7.74 -2.37 -11.74
N VAL A 386 6.85 -2.89 -10.89
CA VAL A 386 5.62 -3.54 -11.34
C VAL A 386 4.44 -2.63 -11.04
N ASP A 387 3.81 -2.15 -12.10
CA ASP A 387 2.66 -1.25 -12.05
C ASP A 387 1.34 -1.98 -12.31
N TYR A 388 0.23 -1.29 -12.06
CA TYR A 388 -1.13 -1.74 -12.26
C TYR A 388 -2.13 -0.59 -12.26
N ASN A 389 -2.66 -0.31 -13.45
CA ASN A 389 -3.35 0.95 -13.71
C ASN A 389 -4.86 0.83 -13.90
N GLU A 390 -5.46 -0.33 -13.60
CA GLU A 390 -6.91 -0.48 -13.61
C GLU A 390 -7.39 -1.58 -12.67
N THR A 391 -8.65 -1.55 -12.25
CA THR A 391 -9.21 -2.52 -11.30
C THR A 391 -10.21 -3.48 -11.91
N MET A 392 -10.24 -4.72 -11.40
CA MET A 392 -11.27 -5.70 -11.74
C MET A 392 -12.64 -5.40 -11.10
N GLY A 393 -12.75 -4.33 -10.31
CA GLY A 393 -13.99 -3.97 -9.60
C GLY A 393 -14.42 -5.07 -8.61
N MET A 394 -15.72 -5.25 -8.39
CA MET A 394 -16.26 -6.21 -7.40
C MET A 394 -15.74 -7.65 -7.56
N GLY A 395 -15.36 -8.04 -8.78
CA GLY A 395 -14.68 -9.31 -9.04
C GLY A 395 -15.03 -9.93 -10.38
N CYS A 396 -14.71 -11.22 -10.54
CA CYS A 396 -14.67 -11.92 -11.81
C CYS A 396 -15.02 -13.42 -11.67
N ASP A 397 -15.22 -14.10 -12.79
CA ASP A 397 -15.53 -15.53 -12.83
C ASP A 397 -14.33 -16.39 -12.35
N GLY A 398 -14.57 -17.68 -12.11
CA GLY A 398 -13.52 -18.65 -11.76
C GLY A 398 -13.39 -18.98 -10.26
N GLY A 399 -14.28 -18.45 -9.43
CA GLY A 399 -14.45 -18.85 -8.02
C GLY A 399 -15.89 -19.21 -7.68
N ASP A 400 -16.18 -19.42 -6.40
CA ASP A 400 -17.53 -19.71 -5.88
C ASP A 400 -18.49 -18.50 -6.01
N SER A 401 -17.93 -17.31 -6.22
CA SER A 401 -18.61 -16.05 -6.49
C SER A 401 -17.65 -15.08 -7.19
N LEU A 402 -18.14 -13.91 -7.64
CA LEU A 402 -17.28 -12.86 -8.19
C LEU A 402 -16.15 -12.44 -7.23
N GLY A 403 -16.47 -12.26 -5.94
CA GLY A 403 -15.49 -11.89 -4.92
C GLY A 403 -14.45 -12.99 -4.65
N ASP A 404 -14.85 -14.27 -4.68
CA ASP A 404 -13.89 -15.39 -4.57
C ASP A 404 -13.01 -15.49 -5.82
N GLY A 405 -13.57 -15.30 -7.03
CA GLY A 405 -12.80 -15.23 -8.26
C GLY A 405 -11.72 -14.14 -8.19
N LEU A 406 -12.08 -12.93 -7.75
CA LEU A 406 -11.12 -11.85 -7.50
C LEU A 406 -10.03 -12.26 -6.50
N TYR A 407 -10.41 -12.81 -5.35
CA TYR A 407 -9.47 -13.23 -4.31
C TYR A 407 -8.43 -14.21 -4.88
N ARG A 408 -8.88 -15.18 -5.68
CA ARG A 408 -8.02 -16.17 -6.33
C ARG A 408 -7.07 -15.54 -7.37
N LYS A 409 -7.56 -14.64 -8.23
CA LYS A 409 -6.71 -13.96 -9.24
C LYS A 409 -5.63 -13.11 -8.58
N VAL A 410 -5.98 -12.34 -7.55
CA VAL A 410 -5.01 -11.55 -6.78
C VAL A 410 -4.00 -12.45 -6.06
N ALA A 411 -4.44 -13.57 -5.48
CA ALA A 411 -3.53 -14.55 -4.89
C ALA A 411 -2.55 -15.13 -5.93
N ALA A 412 -2.99 -15.32 -7.18
CA ALA A 412 -2.14 -15.77 -8.26
C ALA A 412 -1.11 -14.71 -8.71
N SER A 413 -1.50 -13.44 -8.80
CA SER A 413 -0.55 -12.33 -9.01
C SER A 413 0.55 -12.32 -7.95
N ARG A 414 0.19 -12.43 -6.67
CA ARG A 414 1.16 -12.47 -5.55
C ARG A 414 2.18 -13.62 -5.70
N ARG A 415 1.73 -14.82 -6.10
CA ARG A 415 2.64 -15.95 -6.36
C ARG A 415 3.63 -15.63 -7.47
N PHE A 416 3.24 -14.85 -8.48
CA PHE A 416 4.16 -14.43 -9.54
C PHE A 416 5.22 -13.44 -9.02
N PHE A 417 4.89 -12.53 -8.11
CA PHE A 417 5.89 -11.69 -7.42
C PHE A 417 6.91 -12.54 -6.63
N GLU A 418 6.46 -13.59 -5.96
CA GLU A 418 7.35 -14.54 -5.28
C GLU A 418 8.25 -15.28 -6.28
N ARG A 419 7.69 -15.70 -7.42
CA ARG A 419 8.45 -16.36 -8.49
C ARG A 419 9.54 -15.45 -9.08
N ILE A 420 9.26 -14.16 -9.31
CA ILE A 420 10.29 -13.20 -9.76
C ILE A 420 11.48 -13.20 -8.80
N ARG A 421 11.23 -13.12 -7.49
CA ARG A 421 12.29 -13.15 -6.46
C ARG A 421 13.02 -14.50 -6.41
N GLN A 422 12.29 -15.61 -6.51
CA GLN A 422 12.92 -16.94 -6.52
C GLN A 422 13.88 -17.10 -7.70
N GLU A 423 13.49 -16.59 -8.86
CA GLU A 423 14.28 -16.67 -10.07
C GLU A 423 15.43 -15.65 -10.11
N ILE A 424 15.27 -14.49 -9.45
CA ILE A 424 16.27 -13.42 -9.38
C ILE A 424 16.40 -12.95 -7.91
N PRO A 425 17.15 -13.68 -7.05
CA PRO A 425 17.15 -13.47 -5.60
C PRO A 425 17.47 -12.05 -5.11
N ASP A 426 18.40 -11.36 -5.79
CA ASP A 426 18.85 -10.02 -5.40
C ASP A 426 18.01 -8.90 -6.04
N ILE A 427 16.94 -9.23 -6.78
CA ILE A 427 16.14 -8.20 -7.46
C ILE A 427 15.41 -7.31 -6.47
N VAL A 428 15.52 -6.01 -6.67
CA VAL A 428 14.69 -5.01 -6.01
C VAL A 428 13.35 -4.95 -6.72
N ILE A 429 12.26 -5.28 -6.02
CA ILE A 429 10.91 -5.16 -6.56
C ILE A 429 10.27 -3.88 -6.00
N GLU A 430 9.86 -2.98 -6.88
CA GLU A 430 9.01 -1.82 -6.58
C GLU A 430 7.55 -2.16 -6.92
N ASN A 431 6.66 -2.08 -5.93
CA ASN A 431 5.21 -2.16 -6.13
C ASN A 431 4.66 -0.80 -6.57
N CYS A 432 3.86 -0.78 -7.61
CA CYS A 432 3.17 0.41 -8.09
C CYS A 432 1.76 0.01 -8.55
N SER A 433 0.80 0.88 -8.30
CA SER A 433 -0.55 0.73 -8.84
C SER A 433 -1.17 2.10 -8.98
N SER A 434 -0.89 2.76 -10.11
CA SER A 434 -1.16 4.19 -10.31
C SER A 434 -0.72 4.99 -9.08
N GLY A 435 0.55 4.82 -8.69
CA GLY A 435 1.02 5.21 -7.36
C GLY A 435 0.62 4.18 -6.31
N GLY A 436 -0.19 4.59 -5.32
CA GLY A 436 -0.30 3.91 -4.03
C GLY A 436 -1.50 2.97 -3.82
N HIS A 437 -2.18 2.48 -4.87
CA HIS A 437 -3.42 1.73 -4.69
C HIS A 437 -3.30 0.26 -4.24
N ARG A 438 -2.06 -0.26 -4.12
CA ARG A 438 -1.75 -1.58 -3.57
C ARG A 438 -0.79 -1.54 -2.38
N LEU A 439 -0.77 -0.45 -1.62
CA LEU A 439 0.09 -0.23 -0.43
C LEU A 439 -0.42 -0.92 0.85
N GLU A 440 -1.13 -2.04 0.73
CA GLU A 440 -1.54 -2.82 1.90
C GLU A 440 -0.45 -3.84 2.30
N PRO A 441 -0.36 -4.20 3.60
CA PRO A 441 0.80 -4.91 4.13
C PRO A 441 1.13 -6.22 3.44
N SER A 442 0.13 -6.99 3.04
CA SER A 442 0.37 -8.33 2.51
C SER A 442 1.04 -8.28 1.13
N MET A 443 0.79 -7.24 0.33
CA MET A 443 1.51 -6.94 -0.90
C MET A 443 2.85 -6.27 -0.62
N MET A 444 2.89 -5.31 0.32
CA MET A 444 4.12 -4.60 0.70
C MET A 444 5.20 -5.54 1.24
N GLU A 445 4.81 -6.62 1.93
CA GLU A 445 5.76 -7.61 2.42
C GLU A 445 6.40 -8.46 1.31
N LEU A 446 5.80 -8.49 0.11
CA LEU A 446 6.34 -9.18 -1.06
C LEU A 446 7.34 -8.35 -1.85
N VAL A 447 7.59 -7.09 -1.50
CA VAL A 447 8.41 -6.16 -2.29
C VAL A 447 9.46 -5.45 -1.45
N SER A 448 10.45 -4.86 -2.10
CA SER A 448 11.48 -4.07 -1.41
C SER A 448 11.01 -2.64 -1.15
N GLN A 449 10.26 -2.07 -2.09
CA GLN A 449 9.75 -0.71 -1.98
C GLN A 449 8.49 -0.53 -2.81
N ALA A 450 7.89 0.65 -2.77
CA ALA A 450 6.72 1.00 -3.55
C ALA A 450 6.72 2.48 -3.93
N SER A 451 6.21 2.78 -5.14
CA SER A 451 5.82 4.16 -5.47
C SER A 451 4.65 4.56 -4.56
N PHE A 452 4.88 5.54 -3.69
CA PHE A 452 3.91 5.91 -2.66
C PHE A 452 2.64 6.57 -3.23
N SER A 453 2.78 7.26 -4.38
CA SER A 453 1.75 8.08 -5.01
C SER A 453 2.23 8.58 -6.38
N ASP A 454 1.29 8.79 -7.30
CA ASP A 454 1.54 9.52 -8.57
C ASP A 454 1.49 11.05 -8.42
N ALA A 455 1.48 11.57 -7.19
CA ALA A 455 1.42 12.99 -6.88
C ALA A 455 2.70 13.80 -7.21
N HIS A 456 3.55 13.28 -8.11
CA HIS A 456 4.93 13.72 -8.35
C HIS A 456 5.06 15.18 -8.88
N GLU A 457 4.00 15.75 -9.47
CA GLU A 457 3.94 17.17 -9.88
C GLU A 457 3.23 18.08 -8.87
N THR A 458 2.75 17.55 -7.74
CA THR A 458 1.90 18.31 -6.81
C THR A 458 2.71 18.91 -5.66
N THR A 459 2.15 19.94 -5.03
CA THR A 459 2.63 20.46 -3.75
C THR A 459 2.12 19.64 -2.54
N ALA A 460 1.39 18.55 -2.77
CA ALA A 460 0.82 17.73 -1.70
C ALA A 460 1.77 16.61 -1.22
N ILE A 461 2.85 16.34 -1.96
CA ILE A 461 3.82 15.26 -1.71
C ILE A 461 4.18 15.13 -0.22
N PRO A 462 4.64 16.18 0.49
CA PRO A 462 5.04 16.01 1.88
C PRO A 462 3.86 15.65 2.80
N ILE A 463 2.64 16.07 2.48
CA ILE A 463 1.44 15.76 3.26
C ILE A 463 1.07 14.29 3.10
N ILE A 464 1.05 13.81 1.85
CA ILE A 464 0.78 12.42 1.50
C ILE A 464 1.83 11.52 2.16
N ALA A 465 3.11 11.76 1.91
CA ALA A 465 4.22 10.95 2.41
C ALA A 465 4.22 10.86 3.95
N ALA A 466 3.99 11.98 4.65
CA ALA A 466 3.96 12.00 6.10
C ALA A 466 2.75 11.24 6.69
N ASN A 467 1.59 11.27 6.03
CA ASN A 467 0.45 10.47 6.50
C ASN A 467 0.65 8.97 6.27
N LEU A 468 1.35 8.59 5.19
CA LEU A 468 1.60 7.19 4.89
C LEU A 468 2.52 6.50 5.91
N HIS A 469 3.27 7.24 6.74
CA HIS A 469 3.95 6.69 7.92
C HIS A 469 3.02 5.95 8.89
N ALA A 470 1.70 6.15 8.81
CA ALA A 470 0.73 5.45 9.63
C ALA A 470 0.49 4.00 9.21
N VAL A 471 0.84 3.63 7.97
CA VAL A 471 0.41 2.37 7.35
C VAL A 471 1.50 1.65 6.55
N ILE A 472 2.57 2.31 6.15
CA ILE A 472 3.71 1.70 5.47
C ILE A 472 5.02 2.11 6.12
N ARG A 473 6.04 1.24 6.01
CA ARG A 473 7.40 1.55 6.46
C ARG A 473 8.01 2.64 5.57
N PRO A 474 8.55 3.74 6.13
CA PRO A 474 9.20 4.77 5.32
C PRO A 474 10.38 4.22 4.50
N GLU A 475 11.04 3.17 4.98
CA GLU A 475 12.09 2.48 4.21
C GLU A 475 11.60 1.82 2.93
N GLN A 476 10.30 1.62 2.76
CA GLN A 476 9.69 1.10 1.54
C GLN A 476 8.99 2.21 0.72
N SER A 477 8.76 3.38 1.32
CA SER A 477 7.97 4.46 0.70
C SER A 477 8.83 5.29 -0.24
N GLN A 478 8.80 5.03 -1.54
CA GLN A 478 9.58 5.78 -2.52
C GLN A 478 8.92 7.13 -2.82
N ILE A 479 9.56 8.21 -2.39
CA ILE A 479 9.07 9.58 -2.54
C ILE A 479 9.80 10.27 -3.69
N TRP A 480 9.03 10.85 -4.61
CA TRP A 480 9.56 11.47 -5.82
C TRP A 480 9.88 12.95 -5.60
N ALA A 481 11.08 13.36 -5.99
CA ALA A 481 11.46 14.73 -6.28
C ALA A 481 11.63 14.88 -7.79
N VAL A 482 10.61 15.41 -8.46
CA VAL A 482 10.71 15.80 -9.86
C VAL A 482 11.31 17.21 -9.90
N LEU A 483 12.45 17.33 -10.57
CA LEU A 483 13.21 18.56 -10.71
C LEU A 483 12.91 19.19 -12.06
N ARG A 484 12.64 20.49 -12.08
CA ARG A 484 12.39 21.28 -13.29
C ARG A 484 13.47 22.33 -13.49
N ALA A 485 13.76 22.62 -14.76
CA ALA A 485 14.81 23.59 -15.11
C ALA A 485 14.53 24.99 -14.53
N ASP A 486 13.26 25.37 -14.42
CA ASP A 486 12.77 26.63 -13.90
C ASP A 486 12.48 26.62 -12.39
N ASP A 487 12.78 25.52 -11.68
CA ASP A 487 12.64 25.46 -10.22
C ASP A 487 13.58 26.47 -9.54
N SER A 488 13.03 27.25 -8.60
CA SER A 488 13.81 28.08 -7.70
C SER A 488 14.58 27.23 -6.67
N GLU A 489 15.54 27.84 -5.96
CA GLU A 489 16.25 27.16 -4.86
C GLU A 489 15.28 26.61 -3.82
N GLU A 490 14.25 27.40 -3.46
CA GLU A 490 13.24 27.02 -2.46
C GLU A 490 12.39 25.84 -2.93
N ARG A 491 12.04 25.80 -4.22
CA ARG A 491 11.27 24.70 -4.80
C ARG A 491 12.08 23.40 -4.82
N ILE A 492 13.39 23.48 -5.10
CA ILE A 492 14.31 22.32 -5.00
C ILE A 492 14.41 21.85 -3.56
N PHE A 493 14.59 22.75 -2.58
CA PHE A 493 14.60 22.37 -1.17
C PHE A 493 13.30 21.70 -0.76
N TYR A 494 12.16 22.23 -1.18
CA TYR A 494 10.85 21.65 -0.90
C TYR A 494 10.69 20.22 -1.46
N SER A 495 11.04 20.01 -2.73
CA SER A 495 11.02 18.66 -3.35
C SER A 495 11.98 17.70 -2.65
N MET A 496 13.22 18.12 -2.44
CA MET A 496 14.26 17.27 -1.85
C MET A 496 13.93 16.88 -0.41
N ILE A 497 13.45 17.83 0.41
CA ILE A 497 13.08 17.55 1.81
C ILE A 497 11.86 16.64 1.90
N SER A 498 10.95 16.71 0.94
CA SER A 498 9.83 15.76 0.86
C SER A 498 10.33 14.32 0.77
N THR A 499 11.47 14.08 0.10
CA THR A 499 12.04 12.73 0.00
C THR A 499 12.62 12.18 1.30
N PHE A 500 12.83 13.01 2.32
CA PHE A 500 13.30 12.57 3.64
C PHE A 500 12.18 11.93 4.47
N LEU A 501 10.95 11.92 3.96
CA LEU A 501 9.81 11.16 4.50
C LEU A 501 9.79 9.69 4.02
N GLY A 502 10.79 9.25 3.25
CA GLY A 502 10.87 7.87 2.79
C GLY A 502 12.17 7.64 2.02
N ARG A 503 12.12 6.83 0.97
CA ARG A 503 13.24 6.61 0.06
C ARG A 503 13.27 7.68 -1.02
N MET A 504 14.45 8.18 -1.32
CA MET A 504 14.62 9.22 -2.33
C MET A 504 14.57 8.67 -3.76
N CYS A 505 13.63 9.17 -4.54
CA CYS A 505 13.56 8.99 -6.00
C CYS A 505 13.65 10.34 -6.70
N LEU A 506 14.61 10.49 -7.61
CA LEU A 506 14.78 11.68 -8.43
C LEU A 506 14.24 11.42 -9.85
N SER A 507 13.76 12.48 -10.49
CA SER A 507 13.29 12.47 -11.88
C SER A 507 13.26 13.90 -12.45
N GLY A 508 12.96 14.07 -13.74
CA GLY A 508 12.73 15.38 -14.37
C GLY A 508 13.86 15.88 -15.27
N ASP A 509 14.04 17.20 -15.35
CA ASP A 509 14.77 17.91 -16.41
C ASP A 509 16.29 17.99 -16.15
N ILE A 510 16.91 16.85 -15.83
CA ILE A 510 18.29 16.78 -15.33
C ILE A 510 19.36 17.42 -16.22
N TYR A 511 19.10 17.54 -17.52
CA TYR A 511 20.04 18.14 -18.49
C TYR A 511 20.11 19.65 -18.37
N ASP A 512 18.98 20.26 -18.00
CA ASP A 512 18.74 21.70 -18.08
C ASP A 512 18.91 22.39 -16.71
N LEU A 513 19.11 21.60 -15.65
CA LEU A 513 19.52 22.11 -14.34
C LEU A 513 20.91 22.75 -14.41
N SER A 514 21.01 23.97 -13.90
CA SER A 514 22.27 24.69 -13.70
C SER A 514 23.17 24.00 -12.67
N ASP A 515 24.47 24.34 -12.69
CA ASP A 515 25.43 23.82 -11.71
C ASP A 515 25.04 24.17 -10.26
N ALA A 516 24.43 25.36 -10.06
CA ALA A 516 23.93 25.77 -8.75
C ALA A 516 22.75 24.89 -8.29
N GLN A 517 21.78 24.62 -9.17
CA GLN A 517 20.67 23.72 -8.85
C GLN A 517 21.17 22.29 -8.55
N TRP A 518 22.13 21.79 -9.33
CA TRP A 518 22.76 20.50 -9.08
C TRP A 518 23.50 20.43 -7.74
N ALA A 519 24.19 21.50 -7.35
CA ALA A 519 24.84 21.56 -6.04
C ALA A 519 23.84 21.40 -4.89
N LEU A 520 22.67 22.07 -4.98
CA LEU A 520 21.60 21.90 -3.99
C LEU A 520 21.09 20.46 -3.92
N VAL A 521 20.87 19.83 -5.09
CA VAL A 521 20.44 18.44 -5.16
C VAL A 521 21.47 17.51 -4.53
N GLU A 522 22.76 17.67 -4.83
CA GLU A 522 23.84 16.85 -4.27
C GLU A 522 24.01 17.03 -2.76
N GLU A 523 23.83 18.25 -2.25
CA GLU A 523 23.75 18.55 -0.81
C GLU A 523 22.57 17.80 -0.16
N GLY A 524 21.39 17.82 -0.80
CA GLY A 524 20.20 17.10 -0.33
C GLY A 524 20.41 15.58 -0.33
N MET A 525 21.06 15.04 -1.35
CA MET A 525 21.44 13.62 -1.41
C MET A 525 22.43 13.25 -0.30
N ALA A 526 23.38 14.13 0.03
CA ALA A 526 24.30 13.93 1.14
C ALA A 526 23.58 13.96 2.50
N PHE A 527 22.65 14.88 2.70
CA PHE A 527 21.81 14.94 3.91
C PHE A 527 20.95 13.68 4.06
N TYR A 528 20.30 13.23 2.98
CA TYR A 528 19.51 12.01 2.97
C TYR A 528 20.31 10.78 3.43
N ARG A 529 21.55 10.62 2.95
CA ARG A 529 22.44 9.53 3.39
C ARG A 529 22.75 9.61 4.89
N GLN A 530 22.88 10.81 5.46
CA GLN A 530 23.07 10.99 6.90
C GLN A 530 21.81 10.68 7.71
N ALA A 531 20.62 10.91 7.14
CA ALA A 531 19.33 10.66 7.77
C ALA A 531 18.79 9.23 7.55
N ALA A 532 19.39 8.45 6.65
CA ALA A 532 18.86 7.17 6.17
C ALA A 532 18.54 6.17 7.30
N ASP A 533 19.34 6.12 8.37
CA ASP A 533 19.09 5.26 9.52
C ASP A 533 17.86 5.69 10.34
N ILE A 534 17.65 7.01 10.48
CA ILE A 534 16.47 7.57 11.16
C ILE A 534 15.21 7.35 10.32
N ILE A 535 15.31 7.49 8.99
CA ILE A 535 14.20 7.19 8.07
C ILE A 535 13.85 5.69 8.16
N LYS A 536 14.86 4.83 8.11
CA LYS A 536 14.71 3.38 8.05
C LYS A 536 14.19 2.77 9.35
N TYR A 537 14.74 3.16 10.50
CA TYR A 537 14.50 2.51 11.78
C TYR A 537 13.79 3.38 12.82
N GLY A 538 13.69 4.69 12.58
CA GLY A 538 13.08 5.60 13.54
C GLY A 538 11.57 5.47 13.63
N THR A 539 10.97 6.13 14.62
CA THR A 539 9.51 6.25 14.78
C THR A 539 9.09 7.70 14.64
N THR A 540 7.93 7.97 14.02
CA THR A 540 7.33 9.30 14.08
C THR A 540 6.80 9.55 15.49
N VAL A 541 7.39 10.51 16.20
CA VAL A 541 7.02 10.85 17.59
C VAL A 541 6.13 12.10 17.66
N TYR A 542 6.17 12.92 16.62
CA TYR A 542 5.36 14.12 16.53
C TYR A 542 5.06 14.44 15.07
N ARG A 543 3.83 14.87 14.82
CA ARG A 543 3.44 15.47 13.55
C ARG A 543 2.32 16.49 13.76
N SER A 544 2.45 17.62 13.10
CA SER A 544 1.39 18.61 12.93
C SER A 544 1.22 18.93 11.45
N CYS A 545 -0.01 19.20 11.02
CA CYS A 545 -0.33 19.56 9.65
C CYS A 545 -1.52 20.51 9.68
N GLY A 546 -1.30 21.77 9.30
CA GLY A 546 -2.31 22.83 9.35
C GLY A 546 -3.28 22.84 8.17
N THR A 547 -3.15 21.90 7.23
CA THR A 547 -3.99 21.88 6.02
C THR A 547 -4.96 20.71 5.95
N ASP A 548 -6.17 21.02 5.49
CA ASP A 548 -7.19 20.03 5.11
C ASP A 548 -7.24 19.75 3.60
N SER A 549 -6.53 20.54 2.78
CA SER A 549 -6.61 20.53 1.33
C SER A 549 -5.29 20.09 0.71
N TYR A 550 -5.30 19.02 -0.08
CA TYR A 550 -4.09 18.57 -0.79
C TYR A 550 -3.83 19.42 -2.04
N ASN A 551 -4.88 19.87 -2.72
CA ASN A 551 -4.72 20.67 -3.95
C ASN A 551 -4.37 22.13 -3.68
N ARG A 552 -4.63 22.62 -2.47
CA ARG A 552 -4.34 23.99 -2.02
C ARG A 552 -3.88 23.95 -0.57
N PRO A 553 -2.69 23.41 -0.31
CA PRO A 553 -2.22 23.28 1.06
C PRO A 553 -1.92 24.66 1.63
N GLN A 554 -2.33 24.89 2.88
CA GLN A 554 -2.16 26.15 3.60
C GLN A 554 -1.59 25.91 4.99
N GLY A 555 -0.87 26.88 5.54
CA GLY A 555 -0.19 26.74 6.82
C GLY A 555 1.12 25.95 6.66
N GLU A 556 1.30 24.91 7.46
CA GLU A 556 2.57 24.16 7.51
C GLU A 556 2.40 22.71 7.90
N GLN A 557 3.45 21.92 7.67
CA GLN A 557 3.61 20.59 8.23
C GLN A 557 4.94 20.48 8.97
N VAL A 558 4.90 19.96 10.19
CA VAL A 558 6.08 19.56 10.95
C VAL A 558 6.01 18.07 11.21
N LEU A 559 7.14 17.37 11.05
CA LEU A 559 7.26 15.96 11.41
C LEU A 559 8.61 15.71 12.09
N LEU A 560 8.57 15.02 13.23
CA LEU A 560 9.75 14.56 13.96
C LEU A 560 9.81 13.04 13.95
N ARG A 561 10.94 12.48 13.51
CA ARG A 561 11.28 11.05 13.67
C ARG A 561 12.47 10.89 14.57
N GLU A 562 12.47 9.84 15.38
CA GLU A 562 13.56 9.58 16.32
C GLU A 562 14.04 8.15 16.23
N TRP A 563 15.37 7.99 16.28
CA TRP A 563 16.04 6.70 16.33
C TRP A 563 17.24 6.79 17.27
N LYS A 564 17.22 5.99 18.34
CA LYS A 564 18.21 6.05 19.42
C LYS A 564 18.30 7.48 19.98
N ASN A 565 19.49 8.10 19.99
CA ASN A 565 19.71 9.46 20.46
C ASN A 565 19.63 10.51 19.34
N ARG A 566 19.35 10.12 18.10
CA ARG A 566 19.26 11.04 16.95
C ARG A 566 17.81 11.25 16.54
N GLY A 567 17.53 12.43 15.99
CA GLY A 567 16.23 12.73 15.40
C GLY A 567 16.33 13.48 14.08
N LEU A 568 15.28 13.36 13.28
CA LEU A 568 15.07 14.03 12.01
C LEU A 568 13.83 14.91 12.13
N ALA A 569 14.02 16.22 12.02
CA ALA A 569 12.94 17.20 12.00
C ALA A 569 12.75 17.72 10.57
N LEU A 570 11.52 17.69 10.08
CA LEU A 570 11.15 18.17 8.76
C LEU A 570 10.06 19.24 8.90
N TRP A 571 10.30 20.41 8.32
CA TRP A 571 9.34 21.51 8.29
C TRP A 571 9.07 21.92 6.85
N HIS A 572 7.82 21.77 6.42
CA HIS A 572 7.34 22.22 5.12
C HIS A 572 6.37 23.38 5.32
N ARG A 573 6.65 24.51 4.66
CA ARG A 573 5.75 25.66 4.60
C ARG A 573 4.87 25.54 3.37
N PHE A 574 3.58 25.76 3.55
CA PHE A 574 2.62 25.89 2.45
C PHE A 574 2.24 27.35 2.27
N GLU A 575 1.18 27.62 1.52
CA GLU A 575 0.64 28.97 1.36
C GLU A 575 0.17 29.54 2.71
N ASN A 576 0.49 30.80 3.01
CA ASN A 576 0.11 31.48 4.26
C ASN A 576 0.65 30.79 5.54
N SER A 577 1.85 30.20 5.49
CA SER A 577 2.54 29.67 6.66
C SER A 577 2.98 30.80 7.63
N GLY A 578 2.88 30.57 8.94
CA GLY A 578 3.36 31.52 9.95
C GLY A 578 4.89 31.55 10.04
N ASP A 579 5.50 32.64 10.54
CA ASP A 579 6.95 32.85 10.45
C ASP A 579 7.81 32.12 11.50
N ILE A 580 7.19 31.44 12.46
CA ILE A 580 7.89 30.77 13.57
C ILE A 580 8.05 29.29 13.23
N GLY A 581 9.30 28.85 13.08
CA GLY A 581 9.63 27.43 12.85
C GLY A 581 9.39 26.53 14.07
N PRO A 582 9.46 25.20 13.88
CA PRO A 582 9.20 24.26 14.95
C PRO A 582 10.25 24.35 16.05
N ALA A 583 9.80 24.23 17.31
CA ALA A 583 10.71 23.98 18.42
C ALA A 583 11.23 22.54 18.34
N LEU A 584 12.55 22.38 18.24
CA LEU A 584 13.19 21.08 18.44
C LEU A 584 13.08 20.66 19.92
N PRO A 585 13.15 19.36 20.24
CA PRO A 585 13.13 18.90 21.63
C PRO A 585 14.15 19.64 22.50
N GLU A 586 13.79 19.96 23.75
CA GLU A 586 14.64 20.71 24.67
C GLU A 586 16.00 20.02 24.86
N GLY A 587 17.09 20.80 24.83
CA GLY A 587 18.45 20.28 24.94
C GLY A 587 19.06 19.76 23.64
N SER A 588 18.29 19.71 22.54
CA SER A 588 18.78 19.16 21.26
C SER A 588 19.98 19.94 20.69
N ARG A 589 20.98 19.19 20.22
CA ARG A 589 22.12 19.72 19.45
C ARG A 589 21.94 19.41 17.96
N ILE A 590 21.95 20.45 17.12
CA ILE A 590 21.87 20.30 15.67
C ILE A 590 23.18 19.71 15.14
N LEU A 591 23.07 18.60 14.39
CA LEU A 591 24.18 17.91 13.75
C LEU A 591 24.33 18.29 12.27
N ALA A 592 23.21 18.48 11.58
CA ALA A 592 23.17 18.87 10.17
C ALA A 592 21.86 19.62 9.87
N GLU A 593 21.90 20.50 8.87
CA GLU A 593 20.73 21.21 8.35
C GLU A 593 20.72 21.14 6.82
N TYR A 594 19.54 21.20 6.22
CA TYR A 594 19.37 21.35 4.78
C TYR A 594 18.10 22.17 4.47
N GLY A 595 18.19 23.05 3.48
CA GLY A 595 17.08 23.88 3.00
C GLY A 595 16.85 25.19 3.73
N ARG A 596 15.86 25.92 3.23
CA ARG A 596 15.41 27.24 3.70
C ARG A 596 13.89 27.27 3.73
N ALA A 597 13.34 27.85 4.78
CA ALA A 597 11.91 27.92 5.03
C ALA A 597 11.49 29.39 5.24
N ASP A 598 11.73 30.24 4.24
CA ASP A 598 11.56 31.70 4.31
C ASP A 598 10.38 32.24 3.49
N ARG A 599 9.68 31.38 2.73
CA ARG A 599 8.51 31.75 1.90
C ARG A 599 7.54 30.59 1.71
N ASP A 600 6.48 30.81 0.95
CA ASP A 600 5.52 29.75 0.61
C ASP A 600 6.18 28.65 -0.23
N PHE A 601 5.79 27.39 0.03
CA PHE A 601 6.34 26.21 -0.65
C PHE A 601 7.87 26.09 -0.54
N SER A 602 8.39 26.41 0.64
CA SER A 602 9.78 26.22 1.03
C SER A 602 9.87 25.27 2.24
N ALA A 603 11.04 24.69 2.50
CA ALA A 603 11.18 23.67 3.53
C ALA A 603 12.57 23.68 4.16
N LYS A 604 12.64 23.25 5.43
CA LYS A 604 13.91 23.08 6.16
C LYS A 604 13.91 21.75 6.93
N ALA A 605 15.07 21.10 6.94
CA ALA A 605 15.30 19.84 7.62
C ALA A 605 16.48 19.94 8.59
N TRP A 606 16.40 19.19 9.68
CA TRP A 606 17.45 19.08 10.69
C TRP A 606 17.68 17.64 11.09
N ILE A 607 18.94 17.26 11.24
CA ILE A 607 19.34 16.13 12.06
C ILE A 607 19.80 16.69 13.40
N TYR A 608 19.23 16.18 14.49
CA TYR A 608 19.60 16.58 15.86
C TYR A 608 19.99 15.38 16.71
N GLU A 609 20.71 15.65 17.80
CA GLU A 609 21.02 14.72 18.87
C GLU A 609 20.35 15.21 20.16
N ARG A 610 19.71 14.31 20.90
CA ARG A 610 19.06 14.60 22.20
C ARG A 610 20.05 14.64 23.35
#